data_AF-A0A852VYG9-F1
#
_entry.id   AF-A0A852VYG9-F1
#
_cell.length_a   1.000
_cell.length_b   1.000
_cell.length_c   1.000
_cell.angle_alpha   90.00
_cell.angle_beta   90.00
_cell.angle_gamma   90.00
#
_symmetry.space_group_name_H-M   'P 1'
#
loop_
_entity.id
_entity.type
_entity.pdbx_description
1 polymer ?
#
loop_
_entity_poly.entity_id
_entity_poly.type
_entity_poly.pdbx_seq_one_letter_code
_entity_poly.pdbx_strand_id
1 'polypeptide(L)'
;MTNLPPEDQPPNPGLVPVEDGQAFAELDSRSHDDPIFAGIALLNALNRPSGPDRTALARLITPESSGWWGDFTAAADLVSDCGMGSNAQRAMDSDQVAYVKYFTDDNQTYQVQGGDMIMMARAVATLVWRPELGGWRAHHLGDYVHPRDLPL
;
A
#
# COMPACT_ATOMS: atom_id res chain seq x y z
N MET A 1 9.14 -4.51 13.29
CA MET A 1 10.34 -4.59 12.41
C MET A 1 9.93 -5.50 11.28
N THR A 2 9.54 -4.94 10.13
CA THR A 2 8.68 -5.63 9.17
C THR A 2 9.47 -6.02 7.94
N ASN A 3 10.26 -7.08 8.06
CA ASN A 3 10.85 -7.76 6.92
C ASN A 3 9.85 -8.80 6.39
N LEU A 4 9.65 -8.83 5.07
CA LEU A 4 9.09 -9.99 4.39
C LEU A 4 10.03 -11.19 4.62
N PRO A 5 9.51 -12.41 4.91
CA PRO A 5 10.30 -13.62 4.76
C PRO A 5 10.93 -13.66 3.37
N PRO A 6 12.22 -14.00 3.21
CA PRO A 6 12.91 -14.01 1.92
C PRO A 6 12.18 -14.81 0.83
N GLU A 7 11.46 -15.86 1.23
CA GLU A 7 10.64 -16.70 0.35
C GLU A 7 9.40 -15.98 -0.23
N ASP A 8 8.91 -14.94 0.45
CA ASP A 8 7.72 -14.17 0.07
C ASP A 8 8.11 -12.82 -0.57
N GLN A 9 9.41 -12.54 -0.70
CA GLN A 9 9.91 -11.37 -1.41
C GLN A 9 9.72 -11.58 -2.92
N PRO A 10 8.96 -10.69 -3.61
CA PRO A 10 8.84 -10.80 -5.05
C PRO A 10 10.20 -10.59 -5.74
N PRO A 11 10.45 -11.21 -6.90
CA PRO A 11 11.68 -11.05 -7.64
C PRO A 11 11.71 -9.67 -8.30
N ASN A 12 12.17 -8.63 -7.61
CA ASN A 12 12.53 -7.36 -8.26
C ASN A 12 13.64 -6.66 -7.46
N PRO A 13 14.58 -5.96 -8.12
CA PRO A 13 15.65 -5.24 -7.46
C PRO A 13 15.05 -4.06 -6.71
N GLY A 14 15.75 -3.52 -5.72
CA GLY A 14 15.24 -2.43 -4.86
C GLY A 14 14.54 -1.29 -5.61
N LEU A 15 13.65 -0.59 -4.89
CA LEU A 15 12.97 0.59 -5.40
C LEU A 15 14.00 1.64 -5.82
N VAL A 16 14.06 1.96 -7.12
CA VAL A 16 14.89 3.02 -7.68
C VAL A 16 14.09 4.33 -7.58
N PRO A 17 14.63 5.40 -6.98
CA PRO A 17 14.00 6.72 -7.03
C PRO A 17 13.79 7.15 -8.49
N VAL A 18 12.57 7.56 -8.84
CA VAL A 18 12.21 8.08 -10.16
C VAL A 18 11.71 9.52 -10.01
N GLU A 19 11.92 10.35 -11.04
CA GLU A 19 11.38 11.71 -11.05
C GLU A 19 9.84 11.68 -11.11
N ASP A 20 9.19 12.65 -10.46
CA ASP A 20 7.72 12.75 -10.37
C ASP A 20 7.04 12.60 -11.74
N GLY A 21 7.56 13.28 -12.77
CA GLY A 21 7.01 13.24 -14.12
C GLY A 21 7.02 11.84 -14.76
N GLN A 22 8.01 11.01 -14.44
CA GLN A 22 8.06 9.62 -14.90
C GLN A 22 7.07 8.73 -14.13
N ALA A 23 6.92 8.97 -12.81
CA ALA A 23 5.93 8.26 -12.00
C ALA A 23 4.49 8.55 -12.47
N PHE A 24 4.18 9.81 -12.82
CA PHE A 24 2.87 10.18 -13.36
C PHE A 24 2.60 9.55 -14.74
N ALA A 25 3.59 9.55 -15.64
CA ALA A 25 3.43 8.92 -16.95
C ALA A 25 3.19 7.41 -16.86
N GLU A 26 3.82 6.72 -15.91
CA GLU A 26 3.51 5.32 -15.62
C GLU A 26 2.08 5.13 -15.11
N LEU A 27 1.58 6.00 -14.24
CA LEU A 27 0.21 5.92 -13.73
C LEU A 27 -0.82 6.08 -14.85
N ASP A 28 -0.62 7.03 -15.77
CA ASP A 28 -1.54 7.28 -16.89
C ASP A 28 -1.65 6.09 -17.86
N SER A 29 -0.61 5.25 -17.93
CA SER A 29 -0.59 4.06 -18.79
C SER A 29 -1.29 2.83 -18.20
N ARG A 30 -1.70 2.88 -16.92
CA ARG A 30 -2.27 1.73 -16.19
C ARG A 30 -3.76 1.56 -16.43
N SER A 31 -4.20 0.31 -16.32
CA SER A 31 -5.63 0.00 -16.26
C SER A 31 -6.24 0.58 -14.98
N HIS A 32 -7.50 1.00 -15.03
CA HIS A 32 -8.24 1.43 -13.84
C HIS A 32 -8.38 0.30 -12.80
N ASP A 33 -8.22 -0.96 -13.22
CA ASP A 33 -8.19 -2.13 -12.35
C ASP A 33 -6.83 -2.38 -11.67
N ASP A 34 -5.87 -1.46 -11.81
CA ASP A 34 -4.58 -1.57 -11.15
C ASP A 34 -4.73 -1.33 -9.63
N PRO A 35 -4.24 -2.24 -8.76
CA PRO A 35 -4.33 -2.10 -7.31
C PRO A 35 -3.70 -0.81 -6.78
N ILE A 36 -2.77 -0.19 -7.51
CA ILE A 36 -2.15 1.08 -7.11
C ILE A 36 -3.19 2.16 -6.86
N PHE A 37 -4.28 2.22 -7.64
CA PHE A 37 -5.31 3.24 -7.50
C PHE A 37 -6.07 3.11 -6.18
N ALA A 38 -6.28 1.88 -5.70
CA ALA A 38 -6.85 1.66 -4.37
C ALA A 38 -5.88 2.08 -3.25
N GLY A 39 -4.58 1.86 -3.43
CA GLY A 39 -3.53 2.34 -2.51
C GLY A 39 -3.47 3.87 -2.43
N ILE A 40 -3.55 4.57 -3.57
CA ILE A 40 -3.62 6.04 -3.66
C ILE A 40 -4.87 6.57 -2.98
N ALA A 41 -6.03 5.98 -3.32
CA ALA A 41 -7.31 6.41 -2.75
C ALA A 41 -7.34 6.23 -1.22
N LEU A 42 -6.79 5.12 -0.71
CA LEU A 42 -6.67 4.86 0.72
C LEU A 42 -5.81 5.93 1.40
N LEU A 43 -4.60 6.18 0.89
CA LEU A 43 -3.69 7.17 1.47
C LEU A 43 -4.31 8.57 1.49
N ASN A 44 -4.90 8.99 0.38
CA ASN A 44 -5.55 10.30 0.27
C ASN A 44 -6.75 10.45 1.20
N ALA A 45 -7.51 9.38 1.43
CA ALA A 45 -8.65 9.40 2.34
C ALA A 45 -8.22 9.40 3.81
N LEU A 46 -7.08 8.77 4.16
CA LEU A 46 -6.49 8.82 5.50
C LEU A 46 -5.86 10.17 5.82
N ASN A 47 -5.15 10.80 4.86
CA ASN A 47 -4.36 12.02 5.07
C ASN A 47 -5.09 13.33 4.70
N ARG A 48 -6.43 13.37 4.75
CA ARG A 48 -7.19 14.61 4.53
C ARG A 48 -6.86 15.66 5.61
N PRO A 49 -6.76 16.96 5.28
CA PRO A 49 -6.46 18.01 6.27
C PRO A 49 -7.46 18.11 7.43
N SER A 50 -8.70 17.71 7.21
CA SER A 50 -9.78 17.68 8.22
C SER A 50 -9.82 16.38 9.05
N GLY A 51 -8.82 15.51 8.89
CA GLY A 51 -8.83 14.14 9.40
C GLY A 51 -9.48 13.14 8.44
N PRO A 52 -9.41 11.83 8.73
CA PRO A 52 -9.76 10.76 7.80
C PRO A 52 -11.20 10.84 7.26
N ASP A 53 -11.36 10.72 5.94
CA ASP A 53 -12.68 10.67 5.29
C ASP A 53 -13.33 9.30 5.50
N ARG A 54 -14.04 9.16 6.62
CA ARG A 54 -14.69 7.90 7.03
C ARG A 54 -15.67 7.36 5.99
N THR A 55 -16.33 8.23 5.22
CA THR A 55 -17.31 7.81 4.21
C THR A 55 -16.60 7.21 3.00
N ALA A 56 -15.51 7.83 2.54
CA ALA A 56 -14.68 7.27 1.49
C ALA A 56 -13.99 5.98 1.96
N LEU A 57 -13.41 5.97 3.17
CA LEU A 57 -12.70 4.83 3.73
C LEU A 57 -13.59 3.61 3.88
N ALA A 58 -14.83 3.76 4.34
CA ALA A 58 -15.80 2.66 4.41
C ALA A 58 -16.08 1.99 3.05
N ARG A 59 -15.88 2.70 1.94
CA ARG A 59 -16.01 2.15 0.57
C ARG A 59 -14.71 1.56 0.05
N LEU A 60 -13.56 1.96 0.59
CA LEU A 60 -12.23 1.55 0.15
C LEU A 60 -11.72 0.31 0.88
N ILE A 61 -12.28 -0.02 2.04
CA ILE A 61 -11.91 -1.22 2.80
C ILE A 61 -12.79 -2.43 2.45
N THR A 62 -12.30 -3.62 2.77
CA THR A 62 -13.12 -4.84 2.71
C THR A 62 -14.13 -4.87 3.87
N PRO A 63 -15.39 -5.30 3.63
CA PRO A 63 -16.41 -5.37 4.68
C PRO A 63 -15.98 -6.22 5.88
N GLU A 64 -15.27 -7.32 5.61
CA GLU A 64 -14.83 -8.27 6.64
C GLU A 64 -13.83 -7.63 7.61
N SER A 65 -13.01 -6.69 7.13
CA SER A 65 -12.01 -5.99 7.96
C SER A 65 -12.57 -4.80 8.75
N SER A 66 -13.80 -4.34 8.45
CA SER A 66 -14.33 -3.05 8.92
C SER A 66 -14.26 -2.82 10.43
N GLY A 67 -14.47 -3.87 11.23
CA GLY A 67 -14.41 -3.78 12.69
C GLY A 67 -13.02 -3.46 13.25
N TRP A 68 -11.94 -3.73 12.52
CA TRP A 68 -10.56 -3.55 13.01
C TRP A 68 -9.99 -2.16 12.74
N TRP A 69 -10.55 -1.42 11.77
CA TRP A 69 -10.10 -0.07 11.44
C TRP A 69 -10.53 0.98 12.46
N GLY A 70 -11.55 0.65 13.28
CA GLY A 70 -12.12 1.55 14.26
C GLY A 70 -12.61 2.85 13.61
N ASP A 71 -11.98 3.95 13.96
CA ASP A 71 -12.35 5.29 13.52
C ASP A 71 -11.35 5.91 12.54
N PHE A 72 -10.41 5.07 12.07
CA PHE A 72 -9.31 5.36 11.15
C PHE A 72 -8.20 6.27 11.69
N THR A 73 -8.26 6.74 12.94
CA THR A 73 -7.22 7.61 13.51
C THR A 73 -5.87 6.91 13.55
N ALA A 74 -5.82 5.69 14.10
CA ALA A 74 -4.57 4.92 14.17
C ALA A 74 -3.99 4.57 12.78
N ALA A 75 -4.88 4.31 11.80
CA ALA A 75 -4.48 4.06 10.43
C ALA A 75 -3.88 5.32 9.78
N ALA A 76 -4.45 6.49 10.06
CA ALA A 76 -3.93 7.77 9.56
C ALA A 76 -2.60 8.14 10.20
N ASP A 77 -2.45 7.98 11.52
CA ASP A 77 -1.17 8.21 12.22
C ASP A 77 -0.05 7.28 11.72
N LEU A 78 -0.42 6.08 11.27
CA LEU A 78 0.52 5.12 10.73
C LEU A 78 1.07 5.55 9.36
N VAL A 79 0.29 6.28 8.55
CA VAL A 79 0.69 6.75 7.21
C VAL A 79 0.81 8.28 7.12
N SER A 80 0.84 8.97 8.26
CA SER A 80 1.10 10.40 8.31
C SER A 80 2.51 10.66 7.78
N ASP A 81 2.66 11.74 7.01
CA ASP A 81 3.93 12.13 6.41
C ASP A 81 4.59 10.99 5.62
N CYS A 82 3.78 10.17 4.95
CA CYS A 82 4.26 9.09 4.10
C CYS A 82 4.06 9.36 2.61
N GLY A 83 5.10 9.08 1.84
CA GLY A 83 4.98 8.79 0.42
C GLY A 83 4.51 7.36 0.17
N MET A 84 4.24 7.05 -1.10
CA MET A 84 3.80 5.73 -1.54
C MET A 84 4.74 5.20 -2.62
N GLY A 85 5.04 3.91 -2.59
CA GLY A 85 5.73 3.27 -3.70
C GLY A 85 4.93 3.40 -5.00
N SER A 86 5.61 3.55 -6.14
CA SER A 86 4.98 3.72 -7.45
C SER A 86 4.24 2.47 -7.96
N ASN A 87 4.46 1.30 -7.33
CA ASN A 87 3.94 0.02 -7.78
C ASN A 87 3.21 -0.74 -6.67
N ALA A 88 2.11 -1.37 -7.06
CA ALA A 88 1.46 -2.39 -6.25
C ALA A 88 2.05 -3.76 -6.61
N GLN A 89 2.59 -4.47 -5.62
CA GLN A 89 3.20 -5.79 -5.81
C GLN A 89 2.13 -6.86 -5.66
N ARG A 90 1.87 -7.65 -6.70
CA ARG A 90 0.95 -8.80 -6.60
C ARG A 90 1.56 -9.88 -5.72
N ALA A 91 0.74 -10.61 -4.98
CA ALA A 91 1.23 -11.75 -4.21
C ALA A 91 1.70 -12.87 -5.14
N MET A 92 2.79 -13.55 -4.79
CA MET A 92 3.35 -14.66 -5.58
C MET A 92 2.33 -15.79 -5.78
N ASP A 93 1.58 -16.11 -4.73
CA ASP A 93 0.63 -17.22 -4.68
C ASP A 93 -0.82 -16.82 -5.00
N SER A 94 -1.10 -15.54 -5.31
CA SER A 94 -2.48 -15.07 -5.55
C SER A 94 -2.56 -13.81 -6.40
N ASP A 95 -3.29 -13.89 -7.51
CA ASP A 95 -3.70 -12.74 -8.33
C ASP A 95 -4.89 -11.98 -7.72
N GLN A 96 -5.42 -12.40 -6.58
CA GLN A 96 -6.47 -11.66 -5.87
C GLN A 96 -5.92 -10.81 -4.74
N VAL A 97 -4.60 -10.80 -4.54
CA VAL A 97 -3.92 -10.04 -3.49
C VAL A 97 -2.83 -9.15 -4.08
N ALA A 98 -2.72 -7.94 -3.55
CA ALA A 98 -1.67 -7.00 -3.89
C ALA A 98 -1.22 -6.21 -2.67
N TYR A 99 0.00 -5.66 -2.73
CA TYR A 99 0.63 -4.92 -1.64
C TYR A 99 1.09 -3.56 -2.13
N VAL A 100 0.73 -2.53 -1.37
CA VAL A 100 1.22 -1.16 -1.58
C VAL A 100 2.01 -0.74 -0.36
N LYS A 101 3.22 -0.23 -0.57
CA LYS A 101 4.14 0.16 0.49
C LYS A 101 4.10 1.68 0.70
N TYR A 102 4.04 2.10 1.95
CA TYR A 102 4.12 3.50 2.38
C TYR A 102 5.45 3.73 3.09
N PHE A 103 6.13 4.82 2.73
CA PHE A 103 7.47 5.14 3.21
C PHE A 103 7.43 6.50 3.89
N THR A 104 8.17 6.69 4.97
CA THR A 104 8.31 8.00 5.59
C THR A 104 8.88 8.98 4.57
N ASP A 105 8.22 10.12 4.41
CA ASP A 105 8.69 11.24 3.61
C ASP A 105 9.61 12.11 4.48
N ASP A 106 10.71 11.51 4.94
CA ASP A 106 11.82 12.29 5.45
C ASP A 106 12.79 12.54 4.30
N ASN A 107 13.09 13.81 4.06
CA ASN A 107 14.16 14.29 3.19
C ASN A 107 15.58 13.82 3.67
N GLN A 108 15.64 12.76 4.48
CA GLN A 108 16.78 12.11 5.07
C GLN A 108 17.00 10.78 4.34
N THR A 109 17.79 10.85 3.27
CA THR A 109 18.49 9.69 2.71
C THR A 109 19.26 8.95 3.80
N TYR A 110 18.75 7.81 4.29
CA TYR A 110 19.52 6.95 5.16
C TYR A 110 20.59 6.21 4.34
N GLN A 111 21.82 6.33 4.83
CA GLN A 111 23.07 5.90 4.21
C GLN A 111 23.14 4.38 4.03
N VAL A 112 23.52 3.94 2.83
CA VAL A 112 23.91 2.54 2.54
C VAL A 112 25.43 2.50 2.41
N GLN A 113 26.11 1.82 3.33
CA GLN A 113 27.47 1.33 3.05
C GLN A 113 27.33 -0.03 2.36
N GLY A 114 27.31 -0.02 1.02
CA GLY A 114 27.39 -1.23 0.18
C GLY A 114 26.07 -1.65 -0.48
N GLY A 115 25.81 -1.10 -1.67
CA GLY A 115 25.04 -1.68 -2.78
C GLY A 115 23.86 -2.59 -2.44
N ASP A 116 22.74 -1.98 -2.04
CA ASP A 116 21.35 -2.33 -2.38
C ASP A 116 20.44 -1.50 -1.46
N MET A 117 19.79 -0.46 -2.02
CA MET A 117 18.86 0.38 -1.25
C MET A 117 17.58 -0.40 -0.97
N ILE A 118 17.48 -1.01 0.21
CA ILE A 118 16.21 -1.52 0.74
C ILE A 118 15.55 -0.37 1.51
N MET A 119 14.70 0.42 0.83
CA MET A 119 13.82 1.36 1.53
C MET A 119 12.85 0.55 2.42
N MET A 120 12.91 0.80 3.73
CA MET A 120 12.04 0.16 4.70
C MET A 120 10.68 0.86 4.69
N ALA A 121 9.62 0.13 4.36
CA ALA A 121 8.26 0.65 4.41
C ALA A 121 7.85 0.86 5.87
N ARG A 122 7.25 2.01 6.16
CA ARG A 122 6.62 2.29 7.46
C ARG A 122 5.36 1.45 7.64
N ALA A 123 4.62 1.26 6.55
CA ALA A 123 3.40 0.45 6.52
C ALA A 123 3.18 -0.19 5.15
N VAL A 124 2.45 -1.29 5.14
CA VAL A 124 1.99 -1.98 3.94
C VAL A 124 0.47 -2.05 3.95
N ALA A 125 -0.18 -1.55 2.90
CA ALA A 125 -1.57 -1.86 2.62
C ALA A 125 -1.65 -3.22 1.92
N THR A 126 -2.36 -4.16 2.53
CA THR A 126 -2.76 -5.41 1.88
C THR A 126 -4.10 -5.18 1.19
N LEU A 127 -4.11 -5.32 -0.13
CA LEU A 127 -5.26 -5.11 -0.99
C LEU A 127 -5.80 -6.44 -1.50
N VAL A 128 -7.12 -6.56 -1.57
CA VAL A 128 -7.82 -7.75 -2.05
C VAL A 128 -8.77 -7.38 -3.18
N TRP A 129 -8.79 -8.18 -4.23
CA TRP A 129 -9.70 -8.02 -5.37
C TRP A 129 -11.13 -8.39 -4.94
N ARG A 130 -12.07 -7.46 -5.14
CA ARG A 130 -13.50 -7.61 -4.82
C ARG A 130 -14.32 -7.15 -6.02
N PRO A 131 -14.44 -7.97 -7.09
CA PRO A 131 -15.14 -7.56 -8.31
C PRO A 131 -16.61 -7.21 -8.04
N GLU A 132 -17.25 -7.89 -7.10
CA GLU A 132 -18.62 -7.63 -6.62
C GLU A 132 -18.77 -6.26 -5.93
N LEU A 133 -17.68 -5.69 -5.44
CA LEU A 133 -17.63 -4.33 -4.90
C LEU A 133 -17.09 -3.33 -5.94
N GLY A 134 -16.72 -3.77 -7.14
CA GLY A 134 -16.17 -2.93 -8.19
C GLY A 134 -14.66 -2.69 -8.09
N GLY A 135 -13.91 -3.64 -7.51
CA GLY A 135 -12.45 -3.72 -7.69
C GLY A 135 -11.65 -3.92 -6.40
N TRP A 136 -10.43 -3.40 -6.35
CA TRP A 136 -9.52 -3.55 -5.22
C TRP A 136 -10.02 -2.88 -3.94
N ARG A 137 -9.81 -3.52 -2.80
CA ARG A 137 -10.15 -3.03 -1.45
C ARG A 137 -9.03 -3.28 -0.47
N ALA A 138 -8.81 -2.33 0.44
CA ALA A 138 -7.86 -2.50 1.53
C ALA A 138 -8.42 -3.44 2.59
N HIS A 139 -7.70 -4.53 2.89
CA HIS A 139 -8.05 -5.44 3.96
C HIS A 139 -7.28 -5.13 5.25
N HIS A 140 -6.00 -4.77 5.11
CA HIS A 140 -5.12 -4.50 6.25
C HIS A 140 -4.16 -3.35 5.95
N LEU A 141 -3.74 -2.64 7.00
CA LEU A 141 -2.70 -1.62 6.94
C LEU A 141 -1.74 -1.78 8.12
N GLY A 142 -0.45 -1.90 7.83
CA GLY A 142 0.60 -2.11 8.82
C GLY A 142 1.54 -3.20 8.36
N ASP A 143 1.64 -4.28 9.14
CA ASP A 143 2.41 -5.44 8.72
C ASP A 143 1.74 -6.15 7.54
N TYR A 144 2.58 -6.88 6.80
CA TYR A 144 2.15 -7.75 5.71
C TYR A 144 1.18 -8.83 6.22
N VAL A 145 0.14 -9.12 5.42
CA VAL A 145 -0.75 -10.26 5.64
C VAL A 145 -0.62 -11.23 4.46
N HIS A 146 -0.34 -12.48 4.77
CA HIS A 146 -0.15 -13.53 3.77
C HIS A 146 -1.49 -13.88 3.10
N PRO A 147 -1.54 -14.19 1.79
CA PRO A 147 -2.79 -14.49 1.09
C PRO A 147 -3.63 -15.62 1.71
N ARG A 148 -2.97 -16.59 2.35
CA ARG A 148 -3.63 -17.73 3.03
C ARG A 148 -4.43 -17.33 4.27
N ASP A 149 -4.16 -16.17 4.84
CA ASP A 149 -4.84 -15.65 6.02
C ASP A 149 -5.96 -14.65 5.65
N LEU A 150 -6.15 -14.39 4.36
CA LEU A 150 -7.16 -13.47 3.85
C LEU A 150 -8.45 -14.21 3.46
N PRO A 151 -9.61 -13.57 3.61
CA PRO A 151 -10.88 -14.11 3.13
C PRO A 151 -10.97 -13.91 1.61
N LEU A 152 -10.26 -14.74 0.82
CA LEU A 152 -10.29 -14.72 -0.64
C LEU A 152 -11.56 -15.36 -1.21
#